data_AF-A0A6I7X1S3-F1
#
_entry.id   AF-A0A6I7X1S3-F1
#
_cell.length_a   1.000
_cell.length_b   1.000
_cell.length_c   1.000
_cell.angle_alpha   90.00
_cell.angle_beta   90.00
_cell.angle_gamma   90.00
#
_symmetry.space_group_name_H-M   'P 1'
#
loop_
_entity.id
_entity.type
_entity.pdbx_description
1 polymer ?
#
loop_
_entity_poly.entity_id
_entity_poly.type
_entity_poly.pdbx_seq_one_letter_code
_entity_poly.pdbx_strand_id
1 'polypeptide(L)'
;MDKLRENEDKIIQSNNKLRSVNEELKTYDYAVAHDLKNPISVIRSYISLIEEENPEHFKAHKYLGRIKRSSDDAMQIIWELLDFSSSKQHMNGSELADLDQVTDNCVRMLESEMHVKNVLLNRQYNLAKL
;
A
#
# COMPACT_ATOMS: atom_id res chain seq x y z
N MET A 1 14.42 44.41 -17.09
CA MET A 1 12.98 44.27 -16.80
C MET A 1 12.48 42.89 -17.16
N ASP A 2 12.78 42.35 -18.35
CA ASP A 2 12.27 41.03 -18.78
C ASP A 2 12.73 39.87 -17.90
N LYS A 3 13.99 39.87 -17.46
CA LYS A 3 14.54 38.82 -16.59
C LYS A 3 13.99 38.83 -15.16
N LEU A 4 13.47 39.98 -14.71
CA LEU A 4 12.82 40.09 -13.41
C LEU A 4 11.41 39.49 -13.47
N ARG A 5 10.66 39.82 -14.52
CA ARG A 5 9.35 39.21 -14.82
C ARG A 5 9.43 37.71 -15.01
N GLU A 6 10.42 37.23 -15.77
CA GLU A 6 10.60 35.78 -15.99
C GLU A 6 10.91 35.04 -14.68
N ASN A 7 11.65 35.66 -13.76
CA ASN A 7 11.91 35.09 -12.44
C ASN A 7 10.66 35.13 -11.54
N GLU A 8 9.88 36.21 -11.56
CA GLU A 8 8.59 36.29 -10.86
C GLU A 8 7.63 35.21 -11.35
N ASP A 9 7.51 35.01 -12.66
CA ASP A 9 6.66 33.98 -13.25
C ASP A 9 7.09 32.57 -12.83
N LYS A 10 8.41 32.29 -12.81
CA LYS A 10 8.94 31.00 -12.32
C LYS A 10 8.64 30.77 -10.85
N ILE A 11 8.75 31.81 -10.01
CA ILE A 11 8.41 31.73 -8.58
C ILE A 11 6.93 31.44 -8.40
N ILE A 12 6.05 32.13 -9.13
CA ILE A 12 4.60 31.92 -9.07
C ILE A 12 4.24 30.49 -9.51
N GLN A 13 4.80 30.02 -10.63
CA GLN A 13 4.58 28.65 -11.11
C GLN A 13 5.04 27.60 -10.09
N SER A 14 6.23 27.78 -9.52
CA SER A 14 6.76 26.88 -8.49
C SER A 14 5.89 26.87 -7.24
N ASN A 15 5.44 28.05 -6.79
CA ASN A 15 4.56 28.18 -5.63
C ASN A 15 3.20 27.50 -5.86
N ASN A 16 2.60 27.69 -7.03
CA ASN A 16 1.36 27.02 -7.40
C ASN A 16 1.52 25.50 -7.44
N LYS A 17 2.63 24.99 -7.97
CA LYS A 17 2.93 23.56 -7.97
C LYS A 17 3.11 23.01 -6.55
N LEU A 18 3.84 23.71 -5.69
CA LEU A 18 3.99 23.35 -4.28
C LEU A 18 2.65 23.31 -3.55
N ARG A 19 1.79 24.30 -3.77
CA ARG A 19 0.43 24.32 -3.19
C ARG A 19 -0.40 23.13 -3.65
N SER A 20 -0.40 22.84 -4.95
CA SER A 20 -1.15 21.70 -5.50
C SER A 20 -0.68 20.38 -4.91
N VAL A 21 0.64 20.15 -4.80
CA VAL A 21 1.19 18.93 -4.19
C VAL A 21 0.84 18.85 -2.69
N ASN A 22 0.83 19.97 -1.99
CA ASN A 22 0.47 20.02 -0.57
C ASN A 22 -1.03 19.73 -0.34
N GLU A 23 -1.89 20.27 -1.21
CA GLU A 23 -3.33 19.96 -1.19
C GLU A 23 -3.58 18.47 -1.48
N GLU A 24 -2.91 17.89 -2.48
CA GLU A 24 -2.98 16.46 -2.79
C GLU A 24 -2.53 15.59 -1.60
N LEU A 25 -1.44 15.96 -0.93
CA LEU A 25 -0.94 15.25 0.25
C LEU A 25 -1.96 15.25 1.39
N LYS A 26 -2.61 16.40 1.65
CA LYS A 26 -3.64 16.51 2.69
C LYS A 26 -4.88 15.68 2.37
N THR A 27 -5.33 15.70 1.12
CA THR A 27 -6.46 14.86 0.67
C THR A 27 -6.13 13.38 0.82
N TYR A 28 -4.89 13.00 0.49
CA TYR A 28 -4.41 11.64 0.65
C TYR A 28 -4.34 11.19 2.11
N ASP A 29 -3.72 11.99 3.00
CA ASP A 29 -3.66 11.69 4.44
C ASP A 29 -5.05 11.51 5.05
N TYR A 30 -6.00 12.35 4.62
CA TYR A 30 -7.39 12.26 5.06
C TYR A 30 -8.05 10.95 4.59
N ALA A 31 -7.85 10.56 3.33
CA ALA A 31 -8.39 9.33 2.78
C ALA A 31 -7.85 8.09 3.53
N VAL A 32 -6.54 8.05 3.78
CA VAL A 32 -5.91 6.93 4.52
C VAL A 32 -6.45 6.84 5.95
N ALA A 33 -6.58 7.98 6.65
CA ALA A 33 -7.15 8.00 8.00
C ALA A 33 -8.61 7.52 8.02
N HIS A 34 -9.41 7.92 7.02
CA HIS A 34 -10.77 7.45 6.86
C HIS A 34 -10.82 5.94 6.62
N ASP A 35 -9.97 5.43 5.72
CA ASP A 35 -9.99 4.03 5.33
C ASP A 35 -9.48 3.11 6.45
N LEU A 36 -8.53 3.57 7.28
CA LEU A 36 -8.11 2.88 8.51
C LEU A 36 -9.16 2.93 9.62
N LYS A 37 -9.96 3.98 9.70
CA LYS A 37 -11.00 4.11 10.73
C LYS A 37 -12.01 2.96 10.65
N ASN A 38 -12.37 2.55 9.44
CA ASN A 38 -13.36 1.50 9.21
C ASN A 38 -12.96 0.13 9.81
N PRO A 39 -11.80 -0.47 9.47
CA PRO A 39 -11.38 -1.73 10.07
C PRO A 39 -11.15 -1.62 11.58
N ILE A 40 -10.61 -0.49 12.08
CA ILE A 40 -10.45 -0.30 13.53
C ILE A 40 -11.80 -0.26 14.26
N SER A 41 -12.79 0.42 13.70
CA SER A 41 -14.16 0.44 14.24
C SER A 41 -14.76 -0.96 14.29
N VAL A 42 -14.58 -1.76 13.23
CA VAL A 42 -15.08 -3.14 13.18
C VAL A 42 -14.42 -4.02 14.24
N ILE A 43 -13.09 -3.94 14.40
CA ILE A 43 -12.36 -4.67 15.45
C ILE A 43 -12.94 -4.33 16.82
N ARG A 44 -13.08 -3.03 17.13
CA ARG A 44 -13.61 -2.57 18.42
C ARG A 44 -15.02 -3.08 18.69
N SER A 45 -15.92 -3.02 17.70
CA SER A 45 -17.29 -3.52 17.85
C SER A 45 -17.32 -5.02 18.16
N TYR A 46 -16.51 -5.84 17.48
CA TYR A 46 -16.48 -7.28 17.77
C TYR A 46 -15.84 -7.60 19.12
N ILE A 47 -14.85 -6.82 19.58
CA ILE A 47 -14.31 -6.95 20.93
C ILE A 47 -15.40 -6.65 21.97
N SER A 48 -16.16 -5.56 21.81
CA SER A 48 -17.28 -5.25 22.72
C SER A 48 -18.35 -6.33 22.74
N LEU A 49 -18.69 -6.93 21.58
CA LEU A 49 -19.61 -8.06 21.52
C LEU A 49 -19.07 -9.32 22.24
N ILE A 50 -17.76 -9.54 22.22
CA ILE A 50 -17.12 -10.62 22.99
C ILE A 50 -17.20 -10.34 24.48
N GLU A 51 -16.98 -9.10 24.90
CA GLU A 51 -17.02 -8.69 26.32
C GLU A 51 -18.44 -8.77 26.91
N GLU A 52 -19.48 -8.60 26.09
CA GLU A 52 -20.89 -8.67 26.48
C GLU A 52 -21.48 -10.10 26.44
N GLU A 53 -20.84 -11.07 25.78
CA GLU A 53 -21.38 -12.42 25.63
C GLU A 53 -21.21 -13.29 26.90
N ASN A 54 -22.24 -14.07 27.21
CA ASN A 54 -22.22 -15.04 28.31
C ASN A 54 -21.34 -16.26 27.93
N PRO A 55 -20.36 -16.68 28.76
CA PRO A 55 -19.39 -17.73 28.43
C PRO A 55 -19.99 -19.06 27.95
N GLU A 56 -21.21 -19.41 28.38
CA GLU A 56 -21.86 -20.68 28.01
C GLU A 56 -22.37 -20.74 26.54
N HIS A 57 -22.47 -19.59 25.85
CA HIS A 57 -22.93 -19.53 24.45
C HIS A 57 -21.90 -18.92 23.50
N PHE A 58 -20.64 -18.84 23.95
CA PHE A 58 -19.59 -18.08 23.32
C PHE A 58 -19.26 -18.57 21.90
N LYS A 59 -19.64 -17.78 20.88
CA LYS A 59 -19.26 -18.03 19.47
C LYS A 59 -17.92 -17.39 19.12
N ALA A 60 -16.93 -17.53 20.01
CA ALA A 60 -15.59 -16.96 19.97
C ALA A 60 -14.98 -16.92 18.57
N HIS A 61 -14.99 -18.08 17.90
CA HIS A 61 -14.28 -18.26 16.64
C HIS A 61 -14.83 -17.40 15.51
N LYS A 62 -16.13 -17.08 15.53
CA LYS A 62 -16.74 -16.23 14.50
C LYS A 62 -16.31 -14.77 14.65
N TYR A 63 -16.32 -14.25 15.88
CA TYR A 63 -15.92 -12.87 16.17
C TYR A 63 -14.40 -12.69 16.02
N LEU A 64 -13.60 -13.62 16.53
CA LEU A 64 -12.15 -13.62 16.34
C LEU A 64 -11.78 -13.70 14.85
N GLY A 65 -12.49 -14.49 14.04
CA GLY A 65 -12.27 -14.51 12.59
C GLY A 65 -12.63 -13.20 11.89
N ARG A 66 -13.60 -12.43 12.41
CA ARG A 66 -13.94 -11.09 11.92
C ARG A 66 -12.88 -10.06 12.33
N ILE A 67 -12.42 -10.11 13.57
CA ILE A 67 -11.33 -9.27 14.08
C ILE A 67 -10.07 -9.50 13.24
N LYS A 68 -9.67 -10.76 13.03
CA LYS A 68 -8.48 -11.09 12.24
C LYS A 68 -8.53 -10.49 10.83
N ARG A 69 -9.61 -10.73 10.08
CA ARG A 69 -9.77 -10.17 8.72
C ARG A 69 -9.67 -8.64 8.73
N SER A 70 -10.35 -8.01 9.68
CA SER A 70 -10.34 -6.55 9.78
C SER A 70 -8.95 -6.00 10.17
N SER A 71 -8.15 -6.76 10.92
CA SER A 71 -6.75 -6.43 11.19
C SER A 71 -5.87 -6.60 9.95
N ASP A 72 -6.09 -7.64 9.15
CA ASP A 72 -5.40 -7.86 7.88
C ASP A 72 -5.70 -6.71 6.89
N ASP A 73 -6.97 -6.28 6.79
CA ASP A 73 -7.39 -5.14 5.97
C ASP A 73 -6.68 -3.83 6.40
N ALA A 74 -6.61 -3.56 7.70
CA ALA A 74 -5.89 -2.38 8.21
C ALA A 74 -4.39 -2.42 7.89
N MET A 75 -3.77 -3.61 7.98
CA MET A 75 -2.37 -3.79 7.62
C MET A 75 -2.13 -3.55 6.13
N GLN A 76 -3.03 -3.99 5.25
CA GLN A 76 -2.93 -3.72 3.82
C GLN A 76 -2.89 -2.21 3.53
N ILE A 77 -3.77 -1.42 4.15
CA ILE A 77 -3.80 0.04 3.98
C ILE A 77 -2.48 0.67 4.45
N ILE A 78 -1.89 0.16 5.54
CA ILE A 78 -0.58 0.62 6.03
C ILE A 78 0.53 0.30 5.01
N TRP A 79 0.52 -0.90 4.40
CA TRP A 79 1.48 -1.26 3.37
C TRP A 79 1.36 -0.35 2.14
N GLU A 80 0.14 -0.10 1.66
CA GLU A 80 -0.12 0.81 0.54
C GLU A 80 0.39 2.24 0.83
N LEU A 81 0.25 2.71 2.08
CA LEU A 81 0.81 3.98 2.53
C LEU A 81 2.35 4.00 2.49
N LEU A 82 2.99 2.94 2.98
CA LEU A 82 4.45 2.82 3.00
C LEU A 82 5.02 2.72 1.57
N ASP A 83 4.35 2.01 0.67
CA ASP A 83 4.71 1.91 -0.74
C ASP A 83 4.56 3.25 -1.47
N PHE A 84 3.52 4.02 -1.17
CA PHE A 84 3.36 5.37 -1.71
C PHE A 84 4.43 6.35 -1.20
N SER A 85 4.74 6.30 0.09
CA SER A 85 5.78 7.14 0.71
C SER A 85 7.18 6.80 0.16
N SER A 86 7.49 5.51 0.06
CA SER A 86 8.76 5.04 -0.47
C SER A 86 8.90 5.26 -1.97
N SER A 87 7.85 5.08 -2.77
CA SER A 87 7.91 5.33 -4.23
C SER A 87 8.09 6.81 -4.57
N LYS A 88 7.57 7.73 -3.76
CA LYS A 88 7.91 9.18 -3.87
C LYS A 88 9.35 9.49 -3.48
N GLN A 89 9.95 8.71 -2.58
CA GLN A 89 11.36 8.85 -2.18
C GLN A 89 12.33 8.16 -3.16
N HIS A 90 11.84 7.18 -3.93
CA HIS A 90 12.59 6.38 -4.91
C HIS A 90 12.30 6.78 -6.37
N MET A 91 12.16 8.07 -6.66
CA MET A 91 12.57 8.57 -8.00
C MET A 91 14.10 8.68 -8.08
N ASN A 92 14.82 7.68 -7.56
CA ASN A 92 16.19 7.43 -7.94
C ASN A 92 16.11 6.86 -9.36
N GLY A 93 16.82 7.47 -10.30
CA GLY A 93 16.74 7.12 -11.72
C GLY A 93 16.92 5.63 -11.97
N SER A 94 16.36 5.14 -13.08
CA SER A 94 16.47 3.74 -13.50
C SER A 94 17.90 3.23 -13.34
N GLU A 95 18.08 2.18 -12.56
CA GLU A 95 19.34 1.48 -12.43
C GLU A 95 19.33 0.19 -13.26
N LEU A 96 20.53 -0.28 -13.62
CA LEU A 96 20.69 -1.60 -14.21
C LEU A 96 20.33 -2.64 -13.15
N ALA A 97 19.28 -3.41 -13.41
CA ALA A 97 18.83 -4.49 -12.54
C ALA A 97 19.03 -5.84 -13.24
N ASP A 98 19.41 -6.85 -12.47
CA ASP A 98 19.42 -8.23 -12.92
C ASP A 98 17.98 -8.74 -13.01
N LEU A 99 17.50 -8.89 -14.25
CA LEU A 99 16.14 -9.34 -14.53
C LEU A 99 15.87 -10.73 -13.94
N ASP A 100 16.89 -11.59 -13.84
CA ASP A 100 16.73 -12.91 -13.28
C ASP A 100 16.45 -12.83 -11.78
N GLN A 101 17.18 -11.96 -11.08
CA GLN A 101 17.00 -11.75 -9.65
C GLN A 101 15.64 -11.15 -9.32
N VAL A 102 15.19 -10.16 -10.12
CA VAL A 102 13.87 -9.53 -9.92
C VAL A 102 12.75 -10.55 -10.11
N THR A 103 12.83 -11.36 -11.17
CA THR A 103 11.81 -12.37 -11.44
C THR A 103 11.79 -13.48 -10.39
N ASP A 104 12.94 -13.95 -9.91
CA ASP A 104 13.00 -14.94 -8.81
C ASP A 104 12.41 -14.41 -7.50
N ASN A 105 12.59 -13.13 -7.20
CA ASN A 105 11.94 -12.49 -6.04
C ASN A 105 10.41 -12.53 -6.16
N CYS A 106 9.88 -12.17 -7.32
CA CYS A 106 8.43 -12.22 -7.57
C CYS A 106 7.87 -13.65 -7.47
N VAL A 107 8.61 -14.64 -7.98
CA VAL A 107 8.18 -16.05 -7.88
C VAL A 107 8.12 -16.52 -6.42
N ARG A 108 9.13 -16.19 -5.61
CA ARG A 108 9.13 -16.51 -4.17
C ARG A 108 7.95 -15.89 -3.43
N MET A 109 7.59 -14.65 -3.75
CA MET A 109 6.43 -13.98 -3.15
C MET A 109 5.12 -14.70 -3.45
N LEU A 110 5.00 -15.33 -4.62
CA LEU A 110 3.78 -15.99 -5.08
C LEU A 110 3.75 -17.50 -4.83
N GLU A 111 4.82 -18.08 -4.29
CA GLU A 111 5.02 -19.52 -4.15
C GLU A 111 3.90 -20.20 -3.33
N SER A 112 3.51 -19.59 -2.21
CA SER A 112 2.43 -20.08 -1.35
C SER A 112 1.08 -20.12 -2.09
N GLU A 113 0.75 -19.06 -2.84
CA GLU A 113 -0.50 -19.01 -3.61
C GLU A 113 -0.48 -19.98 -4.79
N MET A 114 0.66 -20.12 -5.46
CA MET A 114 0.83 -21.06 -6.57
C MET A 114 0.64 -22.50 -6.10
N HIS A 115 1.14 -22.84 -4.90
CA HIS A 115 0.94 -24.16 -4.31
C HIS A 115 -0.54 -24.42 -3.96
N VAL A 116 -1.24 -23.43 -3.41
CA VAL A 116 -2.68 -23.56 -3.10
C VAL A 116 -3.53 -23.71 -4.36
N LYS A 117 -3.18 -22.97 -5.42
CA LYS A 117 -3.95 -22.93 -6.67
C LYS A 117 -3.48 -23.97 -7.70
N ASN A 118 -2.52 -24.83 -7.36
CA ASN A 118 -1.88 -25.80 -8.26
C ASN A 118 -1.41 -25.17 -9.58
N VAL A 119 -0.76 -24.01 -9.49
CA VAL A 119 -0.26 -23.27 -10.65
C VAL A 119 1.17 -23.71 -10.97
N LEU A 120 1.39 -24.16 -12.20
CA LEU A 120 2.73 -24.43 -12.74
C LEU A 120 3.26 -23.17 -13.43
N LEU A 121 4.41 -22.68 -12.97
CA LEU A 121 5.13 -21.60 -13.61
C LEU A 121 6.26 -22.18 -14.48
N ASN A 122 6.29 -21.79 -15.75
CA ASN A 122 7.37 -22.14 -16.67
C ASN A 122 8.14 -20.87 -17.05
N ARG A 123 9.45 -20.87 -16.83
CA ARG A 123 10.35 -19.75 -17.13
C ARG A 123 11.18 -20.10 -18.35
N GLN A 124 10.91 -19.45 -19.47
CA GLN A 124 11.65 -19.63 -20.73
C GLN A 124 12.47 -18.37 -21.04
N TYR A 125 13.78 -18.55 -21.22
CA TYR A 125 14.68 -17.50 -21.62
C TYR A 125 15.22 -17.74 -23.02
N ASN A 126 15.08 -16.73 -23.88
CA ASN A 126 15.73 -16.71 -25.18
C ASN A 126 16.66 -15.49 -25.23
N LEU A 127 17.94 -15.74 -24.98
CA LEU A 127 19.00 -14.78 -25.22
C LEU A 127 19.46 -14.96 -26.67
N ALA A 128 18.91 -14.18 -27.59
CA ALA A 128 19.53 -14.07 -28.90
C ALA A 128 20.96 -13.53 -28.70
N LYS A 129 21.95 -14.25 -29.24
CA LYS A 129 23.38 -13.91 -29.14
C LYS A 129 23.62 -12.44 -29.50
N LEU A 130 24.47 -11.81 -28.67
CA LEU A 130 25.07 -10.47 -28.81
C LEU A 130 25.34 -10.06 -30.27
#